data_AF-A0A5E8B5Q0-F1
#
_entry.id   AF-A0A5E8B5Q0-F1
#
_cell.length_a   1.000
_cell.length_b   1.000
_cell.length_c   1.000
_cell.angle_alpha   90.00
_cell.angle_beta   90.00
_cell.angle_gamma   90.00
#
_symmetry.space_group_name_H-M   'P 1'
#
loop_
_entity.id
_entity.type
_entity.pdbx_description
1 polymer ?
#
loop_
_entity_poly.entity_id
_entity_poly.type
_entity_poly.pdbx_seq_one_letter_code
_entity_poly.pdbx_strand_id
1 'polypeptide(L)'
;MPPKSTKATPPPHPKIEELDSLQDFRTYTGIADLPGIPLVQQIEHLQREASRREHELGNRSGKSKGRNLATTTYSGKQKEKEKEKEKEKEKEKEKEKEKLGKVPSRYRGGRHTAAVKQKTVLRDEDDGEEMFEEEYEEEEIRQADGTIIKRRRIIRPSSKKVKESEDEEDEEGEEEGKMFFAILEYTQLLIPLLSAHIIFDILVNVQYAQDVTFENVAAQIEILQRAGMAAPVLLMLHLFCEPWKDTRLFRWLSFFASVGIGSYLVYIANEEGYYFVMKRAPPLGTIWVWMFIIMHWAYAAVSLVVIFFWAKLKGYSF
;
A
#
# COMPACT_ATOMS: atom_id res chain seq x y z
N MET A 1 -63.63 -2.69 -47.72
CA MET A 1 -62.32 -3.36 -47.91
C MET A 1 -61.24 -2.29 -47.82
N PRO A 2 -60.41 -2.26 -46.77
CA PRO A 2 -59.33 -1.29 -46.66
C PRO A 2 -58.13 -1.65 -47.57
N PRO A 3 -57.41 -0.66 -48.12
CA PRO A 3 -56.28 -0.89 -49.02
C PRO A 3 -55.07 -1.46 -48.26
N LYS A 4 -54.42 -2.46 -48.87
CA LYS A 4 -53.24 -3.14 -48.34
C LYS A 4 -52.05 -2.17 -48.35
N SER A 5 -51.47 -1.93 -47.17
CA SER A 5 -50.23 -1.19 -46.97
C SER A 5 -49.05 -1.94 -47.59
N THR A 6 -48.48 -1.39 -48.65
CA THR A 6 -47.23 -1.82 -49.28
C THR A 6 -46.07 -1.47 -48.35
N LYS A 7 -45.42 -2.49 -47.78
CA LYS A 7 -44.18 -2.35 -47.00
C LYS A 7 -43.06 -1.88 -47.94
N ALA A 8 -42.57 -0.66 -47.73
CA ALA A 8 -41.37 -0.14 -48.38
C ALA A 8 -40.14 -0.83 -47.79
N THR A 9 -39.32 -1.42 -48.65
CA THR A 9 -38.03 -2.02 -48.30
C THR A 9 -37.05 -0.92 -47.92
N PRO A 10 -36.32 -1.01 -46.79
CA PRO A 10 -35.33 0.00 -46.40
C PRO A 10 -34.15 0.01 -47.39
N PRO A 11 -33.59 1.20 -47.70
CA PRO A 11 -32.47 1.32 -48.61
C PRO A 11 -31.21 0.63 -48.06
N PRO A 12 -30.34 0.10 -48.94
CA PRO A 12 -29.11 -0.59 -48.54
C PRO A 12 -28.17 0.37 -47.80
N HIS A 13 -27.65 -0.06 -46.65
CA HIS A 13 -26.67 0.69 -45.87
C HIS A 13 -25.35 0.83 -46.66
N PRO A 14 -24.80 2.06 -46.79
CA PRO A 14 -23.52 2.27 -47.44
C PRO A 14 -22.40 1.58 -46.64
N LYS A 15 -21.49 0.90 -47.35
CA LYS A 15 -20.27 0.33 -46.77
C LYS A 15 -19.39 1.46 -46.25
N ILE A 16 -19.04 1.38 -44.97
CA ILE A 16 -18.18 2.33 -44.28
C ILE A 16 -16.73 1.95 -44.63
N GLU A 17 -16.19 2.56 -45.70
CA GLU A 17 -14.75 2.68 -45.88
C GLU A 17 -14.32 3.98 -45.20
N GLU A 18 -13.58 3.84 -44.10
CA GLU A 18 -12.82 4.87 -43.35
C GLU A 18 -13.39 6.30 -43.31
N LEU A 19 -14.02 6.67 -42.18
CA LEU A 19 -14.32 8.06 -41.83
C LEU A 19 -13.03 8.81 -41.45
N ASP A 20 -12.21 9.16 -42.43
CA ASP A 20 -11.00 9.97 -42.22
C ASP A 20 -11.29 11.48 -42.29
N SER A 21 -12.53 11.88 -42.63
CA SER A 21 -12.94 13.27 -42.71
C SER A 21 -14.09 13.63 -41.77
N LEU A 22 -13.92 14.73 -41.04
CA LEU A 22 -14.93 15.34 -40.15
C LEU A 22 -16.20 15.77 -40.91
N GLN A 23 -16.13 15.88 -42.24
CA GLN A 23 -17.28 16.12 -43.12
C GLN A 23 -18.18 14.88 -43.25
N ASP A 24 -17.63 13.67 -43.22
CA ASP A 24 -18.42 12.44 -43.32
C ASP A 24 -19.22 12.17 -42.05
N PHE A 25 -18.68 12.54 -40.89
CA PHE A 25 -19.43 12.51 -39.63
C PHE A 25 -20.61 13.49 -39.62
N ARG A 26 -20.46 14.64 -40.30
CA ARG A 26 -21.52 15.65 -40.46
C ARG A 26 -22.67 15.14 -41.32
N THR A 27 -22.35 14.41 -42.39
CA THR A 27 -23.32 13.76 -43.27
C THR A 27 -24.01 12.59 -42.57
N TYR A 28 -23.28 11.83 -41.74
CA TYR A 28 -23.80 10.65 -41.05
C TYR A 28 -24.76 10.98 -39.90
N THR A 29 -24.49 12.05 -39.13
CA THR A 29 -25.31 12.37 -37.96
C THR A 29 -26.62 13.08 -38.29
N GLY A 30 -26.75 13.69 -39.47
CA GLY A 30 -27.99 14.37 -39.88
C GLY A 30 -28.39 15.57 -39.01
N ILE A 31 -27.50 16.03 -38.12
CA ILE A 31 -27.75 17.14 -37.21
C ILE A 31 -27.29 18.43 -37.90
N ALA A 32 -28.23 19.16 -38.50
CA ALA A 32 -27.95 20.39 -39.24
C ALA A 32 -27.49 21.58 -38.36
N ASP A 33 -27.60 21.47 -37.02
CA ASP A 33 -27.44 22.60 -36.09
C ASP A 33 -26.22 22.51 -35.14
N LEU A 34 -25.18 21.72 -35.45
CA LEU A 34 -23.92 21.86 -34.71
C LEU A 34 -23.16 23.11 -35.19
N PRO A 35 -22.73 24.01 -34.28
CA PRO A 35 -21.92 25.17 -34.63
C PRO A 35 -20.66 24.69 -35.35
N GLY A 36 -20.35 25.31 -36.50
CA GLY A 36 -19.23 24.92 -37.37
C GLY A 36 -17.83 25.13 -36.80
N ILE A 37 -17.74 25.37 -35.48
CA ILE A 37 -16.52 25.62 -34.74
C ILE A 37 -16.39 24.49 -33.72
N PRO A 38 -15.29 23.72 -33.71
CA PRO A 38 -15.09 22.67 -32.73
C PRO A 38 -15.18 23.24 -31.30
N LEU A 39 -15.78 22.48 -30.39
CA LEU A 39 -16.04 22.92 -29.01
C LEU A 39 -14.79 23.44 -28.29
N VAL A 40 -13.63 22.87 -28.63
CA VAL A 40 -12.31 23.30 -28.14
C VAL A 40 -11.99 24.75 -28.54
N GLN A 41 -12.24 25.13 -29.80
CA GLN A 41 -12.02 26.50 -30.27
C GLN A 41 -13.02 27.47 -29.60
N GLN A 42 -14.22 27.01 -29.28
CA GLN A 42 -15.21 27.82 -28.57
C GLN A 42 -14.78 28.09 -27.12
N ILE A 43 -14.20 27.09 -26.44
CA ILE A 43 -13.64 27.23 -25.09
C ILE A 43 -12.42 28.18 -25.11
N GLU A 44 -11.54 28.04 -26.09
CA GLU A 44 -10.36 28.90 -26.22
C GLU A 44 -10.76 30.36 -26.50
N HIS A 45 -11.77 30.59 -27.33
CA HIS A 45 -12.33 31.91 -27.57
C HIS A 45 -12.91 32.53 -26.28
N LEU A 46 -13.68 31.74 -25.50
CA LEU A 46 -14.26 32.20 -24.23
C LEU A 46 -13.19 32.51 -23.18
N GLN A 47 -12.11 31.71 -23.10
CA GLN A 47 -11.00 31.98 -22.19
C GLN A 47 -10.25 33.26 -22.59
N ARG A 48 -10.01 33.47 -23.89
CA ARG A 48 -9.34 34.67 -24.40
C ARG A 48 -10.17 35.94 -24.17
N GLU A 49 -11.49 35.85 -24.27
CA GLU A 49 -12.39 36.94 -23.90
C GLU A 49 -12.41 37.23 -22.40
N ALA A 50 -12.39 36.18 -21.56
CA ALA A 50 -12.32 36.34 -20.11
C ALA A 50 -11.04 37.07 -19.67
N SER A 51 -9.87 36.67 -20.21
CA SER A 51 -8.60 37.33 -19.93
C SER A 51 -8.55 38.79 -20.40
N ARG A 52 -9.22 39.13 -21.52
CA ARG A 52 -9.36 40.53 -21.95
C ARG A 52 -10.17 41.36 -20.97
N ARG A 53 -11.28 40.81 -20.44
CA ARG A 53 -12.12 41.51 -19.46
C ARG A 53 -11.38 41.77 -18.15
N GLU A 54 -10.56 40.82 -17.69
CA GLU A 54 -9.71 41.04 -16.51
C GLU A 54 -8.70 42.17 -16.70
N HIS A 55 -8.07 42.23 -17.88
CA HIS A 55 -7.13 43.30 -18.22
C HIS A 55 -7.81 44.67 -18.29
N GLU A 56 -9.04 44.75 -18.79
CA GLU A 56 -9.83 45.98 -18.83
C GLU A 56 -10.29 46.43 -17.43
N LEU A 57 -10.66 45.49 -16.56
CA LEU A 57 -11.06 45.78 -15.17
C LEU A 57 -9.86 46.21 -14.31
N GLY A 58 -8.70 45.57 -14.48
CA GLY A 58 -7.45 45.97 -13.82
C GLY A 58 -7.03 47.39 -14.18
N ASN A 59 -7.19 47.79 -15.44
CA ASN A 59 -6.82 49.12 -15.91
C ASN A 59 -7.82 50.22 -15.44
N ARG A 60 -9.08 49.86 -15.17
CA ARG A 60 -10.06 50.77 -14.55
C ARG A 60 -9.87 50.93 -13.04
N SER A 61 -9.30 49.93 -12.35
CA SER A 61 -9.06 49.98 -10.90
C SER A 61 -7.88 50.87 -10.49
N GLY A 62 -6.99 51.24 -11.41
CA GLY A 62 -5.78 52.02 -11.12
C GLY A 62 -5.99 53.52 -10.84
N LYS A 63 -7.23 54.04 -10.88
CA LYS A 63 -7.50 55.49 -10.77
C LYS A 63 -8.37 55.92 -9.59
N SER A 64 -8.70 55.02 -8.66
CA SER A 64 -9.44 55.38 -7.44
C SER A 64 -8.57 55.24 -6.19
N LYS A 65 -7.95 56.37 -5.84
CA LYS A 65 -7.73 56.93 -4.49
C LYS A 65 -7.88 55.98 -3.29
N GLY A 66 -6.84 56.00 -2.47
CA GLY A 66 -6.71 55.20 -1.26
C GLY A 66 -7.81 55.36 -0.20
N ARG A 67 -7.89 54.32 0.62
CA ARG A 67 -8.28 54.40 2.03
C ARG A 67 -7.88 53.09 2.70
N ASN A 68 -7.04 53.22 3.71
CA ASN A 68 -6.69 52.16 4.66
C ASN A 68 -7.95 51.61 5.32
N LEU A 69 -8.08 50.29 5.44
CA LEU A 69 -8.92 49.69 6.48
C LEU A 69 -8.30 48.40 6.99
N ALA A 70 -8.17 48.35 8.31
CA ALA A 70 -7.44 47.38 9.09
C ALA A 70 -8.12 46.01 9.16
N THR A 71 -7.33 44.94 9.04
CA THR A 71 -7.68 43.60 9.52
C THR A 71 -6.44 42.93 10.09
N THR A 72 -6.16 43.17 11.36
CA THR A 72 -5.16 42.41 12.14
C THR A 72 -5.65 42.33 13.58
N THR A 73 -6.48 41.32 13.87
CA THR A 73 -6.83 40.91 15.24
C THR A 73 -7.41 39.49 15.24
N TYR A 74 -6.62 38.49 14.84
CA TYR A 74 -7.02 37.07 15.03
C TYR A 74 -5.86 36.09 15.31
N SER A 75 -4.65 36.59 15.62
CA SER A 75 -3.45 35.75 15.84
C SER A 75 -3.12 35.51 17.32
N GLY A 76 -3.70 36.27 18.25
CA GLY A 76 -3.36 36.18 19.68
C GLY A 76 -3.99 34.99 20.43
N LYS A 77 -5.23 34.60 20.09
CA LYS A 77 -5.98 33.58 20.85
C LYS A 77 -5.56 32.12 20.59
N GLN A 78 -4.84 31.84 19.51
CA GLN A 78 -4.35 30.48 19.23
C GLN A 78 -3.11 30.12 20.04
N LYS A 79 -2.18 31.08 20.23
CA LYS A 79 -0.94 30.83 21.00
C LYS A 79 -1.17 30.58 22.49
N GLU A 80 -2.26 31.09 23.05
CA GLU A 80 -2.59 30.88 24.46
C GLU A 80 -3.17 29.48 24.71
N LYS A 81 -3.94 28.94 23.76
CA LYS A 81 -4.48 27.57 23.82
C LYS A 81 -3.43 26.48 23.62
N GLU A 82 -2.38 26.74 22.85
CA GLU A 82 -1.26 25.80 22.69
C GLU A 82 -0.44 25.66 23.97
N LYS A 83 -0.16 26.77 24.66
CA LYS A 83 0.59 26.75 25.93
C LYS A 83 -0.16 26.04 27.07
N GLU A 84 -1.48 26.07 27.05
CA GLU A 84 -2.29 25.39 28.07
C GLU A 84 -2.30 23.86 27.86
N LYS A 85 -2.37 23.40 26.61
CA LYS A 85 -2.28 21.96 26.27
C LYS A 85 -0.91 21.36 26.56
N GLU A 86 0.16 22.13 26.42
CA GLU A 86 1.52 21.65 26.69
C GLU A 86 1.75 21.39 28.18
N LYS A 87 1.22 22.28 29.05
CA LYS A 87 1.28 22.11 30.51
C LYS A 87 0.46 20.93 31.03
N GLU A 88 -0.62 20.56 30.33
CA GLU A 88 -1.46 19.43 30.73
C GLU A 88 -0.77 18.08 30.43
N LYS A 89 -0.09 17.98 29.27
CA LYS A 89 0.70 16.79 28.91
C LYS A 89 1.89 16.53 29.83
N GLU A 90 2.51 17.59 30.36
CA GLU A 90 3.65 17.45 31.27
C GLU A 90 3.23 16.86 32.62
N LYS A 91 2.06 17.27 33.15
CA LYS A 91 1.49 16.73 34.39
C LYS A 91 1.05 15.28 34.28
N GLU A 92 0.67 14.82 33.09
CA GLU A 92 0.25 13.43 32.87
C GLU A 92 1.47 12.48 32.87
N LYS A 93 2.58 12.89 32.26
CA LYS A 93 3.84 12.13 32.26
C LYS A 93 4.45 11.97 33.66
N GLU A 94 4.28 12.96 34.54
CA GLU A 94 4.80 12.90 35.90
C GLU A 94 4.02 11.86 36.76
N LYS A 95 2.70 11.77 36.57
CA LYS A 95 1.85 10.77 37.25
C LYS A 95 2.11 9.34 36.79
N GLU A 96 2.57 9.14 35.55
CA GLU A 96 2.88 7.81 35.03
C GLU A 96 4.19 7.26 35.61
N LYS A 97 5.19 8.13 35.81
CA LYS A 97 6.47 7.75 36.44
C LYS A 97 6.31 7.33 37.91
N GLU A 98 5.36 7.91 38.63
CA GLU A 98 5.10 7.55 40.03
C GLU A 98 4.51 6.13 40.18
N LYS A 99 3.80 5.63 39.16
CA LYS A 99 3.15 4.30 39.21
C LYS A 99 4.10 3.12 38.94
N LEU A 100 5.26 3.35 38.33
CA LEU A 100 6.22 2.30 37.97
C LEU A 100 7.21 1.93 39.10
N GLY A 101 7.18 2.62 40.24
CA GLY A 101 8.17 2.47 41.31
C GLY A 101 7.97 1.34 42.34
N LYS A 102 6.98 0.44 42.20
CA LYS A 102 6.72 -0.59 43.23
C LYS A 102 6.39 -1.96 42.64
N VAL A 103 7.41 -2.80 42.43
CA VAL A 103 7.26 -4.25 42.23
C VAL A 103 8.09 -4.99 43.30
N PRO A 104 7.47 -5.81 44.16
CA PRO A 104 8.21 -6.60 45.16
C PRO A 104 8.73 -7.92 44.56
N SER A 105 10.02 -8.16 44.74
CA SER A 105 10.72 -9.42 44.42
C SER A 105 10.35 -10.52 45.44
N ARG A 106 9.88 -11.68 44.95
CA ARG A 106 9.71 -12.92 45.72
C ARG A 106 10.52 -14.02 45.06
N TYR A 107 11.65 -14.38 45.66
CA TYR A 107 12.43 -15.58 45.33
C TYR A 107 12.03 -16.73 46.25
N ARG A 108 11.79 -17.93 45.71
CA ARG A 108 11.52 -19.16 46.48
C ARG A 108 12.15 -20.40 45.82
N GLY A 109 13.16 -20.95 46.49
CA GLY A 109 13.37 -22.39 46.70
C GLY A 109 14.02 -23.21 45.58
N GLY A 110 15.31 -23.51 45.74
CA GLY A 110 16.01 -24.56 45.00
C GLY A 110 15.73 -25.97 45.57
N ARG A 111 15.84 -26.98 44.71
CA ARG A 111 15.80 -28.41 45.06
C ARG A 111 16.91 -29.12 44.26
N HIS A 112 17.78 -29.85 44.96
CA HIS A 112 18.91 -30.57 44.38
C HIS A 112 18.46 -31.88 43.69
N THR A 113 18.93 -32.10 42.46
CA THR A 113 18.93 -33.41 41.78
C THR A 113 20.37 -33.74 41.38
N ALA A 114 20.79 -34.98 41.61
CA ALA A 114 22.12 -35.46 41.25
C ALA A 114 22.07 -36.01 39.82
N ALA A 115 22.79 -35.36 38.90
CA ALA A 115 22.98 -35.83 37.52
C ALA A 115 24.27 -36.66 37.44
N VAL A 116 24.17 -37.89 36.92
CA VAL A 116 25.33 -38.73 36.60
C VAL A 116 25.62 -38.54 35.11
N LYS A 117 26.72 -37.85 34.79
CA LYS A 117 27.22 -37.72 33.41
C LYS A 117 27.98 -38.98 33.01
N GLN A 118 27.55 -39.65 31.95
CA GLN A 118 28.36 -40.66 31.27
C GLN A 118 28.66 -40.19 29.84
N LYS A 119 29.95 -40.09 29.52
CA LYS A 119 30.47 -39.74 28.20
C LYS A 119 30.77 -41.03 27.45
N THR A 120 30.02 -41.31 26.37
CA THR A 120 30.32 -42.43 25.47
C THR A 120 30.87 -41.86 24.17
N VAL A 121 32.10 -42.24 23.85
CA VAL A 121 32.79 -41.87 22.60
C VAL A 121 32.68 -43.08 21.70
N LEU A 122 31.83 -43.02 20.68
CA LEU A 122 31.83 -43.97 19.59
C LEU A 122 32.81 -43.47 18.53
N ARG A 123 33.80 -44.32 18.22
CA ARG A 123 34.85 -44.07 17.23
C ARG A 123 34.44 -44.82 15.97
N ASP A 124 33.99 -44.07 14.97
CA ASP A 124 33.94 -44.53 13.58
C ASP A 124 34.99 -43.72 12.80
N GLU A 125 35.82 -44.46 12.05
CA GLU A 125 36.86 -43.95 11.14
C GLU A 125 36.25 -43.75 9.75
N ASP A 126 36.61 -42.65 9.09
CA ASP A 126 36.09 -42.16 7.79
C ASP A 126 34.60 -41.74 7.89
N ASP A 127 34.22 -40.46 7.85
CA ASP A 127 34.29 -39.51 6.74
C ASP A 127 34.23 -38.06 7.29
N GLY A 128 34.73 -37.07 6.53
CA GLY A 128 34.78 -35.66 6.92
C GLY A 128 33.43 -34.93 6.97
N GLU A 129 32.53 -35.31 7.88
CA GLU A 129 31.36 -34.53 8.28
C GLU A 129 31.57 -33.88 9.66
N GLU A 130 31.18 -32.61 9.79
CA GLU A 130 31.21 -31.89 11.08
C GLU A 130 30.33 -32.62 12.10
N MET A 131 31.00 -33.22 13.09
CA MET A 131 30.39 -33.90 14.24
C MET A 131 29.61 -32.89 15.09
N PHE A 132 28.28 -32.91 15.01
CA PHE A 132 27.43 -32.29 16.02
C PHE A 132 27.46 -33.15 17.29
N GLU A 133 28.21 -32.72 18.32
CA GLU A 133 28.12 -33.30 19.66
C GLU A 133 26.74 -32.99 20.26
N GLU A 134 25.77 -33.89 20.09
CA GLU A 134 24.52 -33.84 20.84
C GLU A 134 24.72 -34.45 22.24
N GLU A 135 24.76 -33.59 23.27
CA GLU A 135 24.80 -34.00 24.67
C GLU A 135 23.39 -34.42 25.13
N TYR A 136 23.22 -35.70 25.47
CA TYR A 136 21.96 -36.25 25.99
C TYR A 136 22.05 -36.46 27.50
N GLU A 137 21.06 -35.99 28.26
CA GLU A 137 20.83 -36.44 29.65
C GLU A 137 19.63 -37.41 29.69
N GLU A 138 19.84 -38.60 30.25
CA GLU A 138 18.75 -39.54 30.57
C GLU A 138 18.27 -39.28 32.01
N GLU A 139 17.03 -38.80 32.17
CA GLU A 139 16.34 -38.78 33.47
C GLU A 139 15.48 -40.04 33.62
N GLU A 140 15.76 -40.87 34.63
CA GLU A 140 14.85 -41.92 35.07
C GLU A 140 13.85 -41.36 36.09
N ILE A 141 12.60 -41.20 35.67
CA ILE A 141 11.50 -40.82 36.57
C ILE A 141 10.77 -42.10 36.98
N ARG A 142 10.88 -42.46 38.27
CA ARG A 142 10.07 -43.55 38.86
C ARG A 142 8.71 -42.99 39.26
N GLN A 143 7.65 -43.49 38.62
CA GLN A 143 6.28 -43.23 39.07
C GLN A 143 5.94 -44.10 40.29
N ALA A 144 4.98 -43.66 41.11
CA ALA A 144 4.58 -44.34 42.34
C ALA A 144 4.03 -45.78 42.13
N ASP A 145 3.71 -46.13 40.89
CA ASP A 145 3.27 -47.45 40.41
C ASP A 145 4.45 -48.42 40.12
N GLY A 146 5.71 -47.97 40.23
CA GLY A 146 6.89 -48.82 39.98
C GLY A 146 7.26 -48.95 38.50
N THR A 147 6.47 -48.38 37.59
CA THR A 147 6.77 -48.32 36.16
C THR A 147 7.88 -47.28 35.89
N ILE A 148 8.97 -47.69 35.22
CA ILE A 148 10.10 -46.84 34.84
C ILE A 148 9.86 -46.29 33.44
N ILE A 149 9.77 -44.97 33.30
CA ILE A 149 9.64 -44.30 32.01
C ILE A 149 10.95 -43.55 31.73
N LYS A 150 11.71 -44.02 30.73
CA LYS A 150 12.90 -43.34 30.22
C LYS A 150 12.47 -42.23 29.26
N ARG A 151 12.67 -40.97 29.64
CA ARG A 151 12.33 -39.82 28.80
C ARG A 151 13.61 -39.17 28.30
N ARG A 152 13.93 -39.32 27.01
CA ARG A 152 15.04 -38.58 26.38
C ARG A 152 14.60 -37.15 26.13
N ARG A 153 15.33 -36.18 26.67
CA ARG A 153 15.11 -34.75 26.43
C ARG A 153 16.30 -34.23 25.63
N ILE A 154 16.07 -33.67 24.45
CA ILE A 154 17.09 -33.00 23.65
C ILE A 154 17.41 -31.68 24.37
N ILE A 155 18.63 -31.56 24.91
CA ILE A 155 19.13 -30.32 25.50
C ILE A 155 19.68 -29.49 24.35
N ARG A 156 18.98 -28.45 23.92
CA ARG A 156 19.60 -27.40 23.11
C ARG A 156 20.75 -26.81 23.94
N PRO A 157 21.98 -26.68 23.40
CA PRO A 157 23.11 -26.19 24.16
C PRO A 157 22.78 -24.80 24.70
N SER A 158 22.63 -24.72 26.01
CA SER A 158 22.58 -23.46 26.74
C SER A 158 23.95 -22.82 26.58
N SER A 159 23.99 -21.76 25.78
CA SER A 159 25.11 -20.83 25.61
C SER A 159 25.84 -20.65 26.93
N LYS A 160 27.00 -21.30 27.03
CA LYS A 160 27.92 -21.19 28.14
C LYS A 160 28.44 -19.76 28.14
N LYS A 161 27.94 -18.98 29.10
CA LYS A 161 28.41 -17.63 29.42
C LYS A 161 29.88 -17.72 29.85
N VAL A 162 30.80 -17.68 28.89
CA VAL A 162 32.19 -17.33 29.13
C VAL A 162 32.16 -15.83 29.43
N LYS A 163 32.37 -15.49 30.70
CA LYS A 163 32.80 -14.15 31.07
C LYS A 163 34.26 -14.05 30.65
N GLU A 164 34.49 -13.54 29.45
CA GLU A 164 35.74 -12.86 29.13
C GLU A 164 35.39 -11.38 29.01
N SER A 165 36.17 -10.59 29.71
CA SER A 165 35.99 -9.18 29.95
C SER A 165 36.63 -8.41 28.81
N GLU A 166 35.85 -8.06 27.78
CA GLU A 166 36.21 -7.13 26.70
C GLU A 166 34.96 -7.01 25.80
N ASP A 167 33.94 -6.24 26.18
CA ASP A 167 32.75 -6.02 25.32
C ASP A 167 32.07 -4.69 25.71
N GLU A 168 32.66 -3.57 25.29
CA GLU A 168 31.93 -2.28 25.18
C GLU A 168 32.03 -1.70 23.75
N GLU A 169 32.68 -2.39 22.80
CA GLU A 169 32.87 -1.90 21.42
C GLU A 169 32.14 -2.73 20.34
N ASP A 170 31.59 -3.92 20.67
CA ASP A 170 30.95 -4.82 19.69
C ASP A 170 29.41 -4.68 19.58
N GLU A 171 28.77 -3.84 20.41
CA GLU A 171 27.32 -3.55 20.28
C GLU A 171 27.00 -2.71 19.03
N GLU A 172 27.88 -1.79 18.62
CA GLU A 172 27.64 -0.91 17.46
C GLU A 172 27.58 -1.71 16.13
N GLY A 173 28.48 -2.69 15.96
CA GLY A 173 28.51 -3.52 14.74
C GLY A 173 27.31 -4.46 14.59
N GLU A 174 26.76 -4.96 15.70
CA GLU A 174 25.54 -5.77 15.68
C GLU A 174 24.29 -4.96 15.33
N GLU A 175 24.18 -3.72 15.82
CA GLU A 175 23.05 -2.85 15.49
C GLU A 175 23.08 -2.39 14.03
N GLU A 176 24.26 -2.08 13.49
CA GLU A 176 24.43 -1.75 12.07
C GLU A 176 24.02 -2.91 11.16
N GLY A 177 24.40 -4.16 11.51
CA GLY A 177 23.99 -5.35 10.78
C GLY A 177 22.47 -5.53 10.76
N LYS A 178 21.81 -5.40 11.92
CA LYS A 178 20.34 -5.53 12.04
C LYS A 178 19.61 -4.47 11.21
N MET A 179 20.08 -3.23 11.23
CA MET A 179 19.51 -2.13 10.44
C MET A 179 19.70 -2.36 8.93
N PHE A 180 20.87 -2.82 8.51
CA PHE A 180 21.13 -3.14 7.11
C PHE A 180 20.23 -4.27 6.59
N PHE A 181 20.10 -5.37 7.34
CA PHE A 181 19.19 -6.46 6.98
C PHE A 181 17.73 -6.00 6.90
N ALA A 182 17.29 -5.17 7.84
CA ALA A 182 15.94 -4.60 7.79
C ALA A 182 15.74 -3.74 6.52
N ILE A 183 16.69 -2.84 6.22
CA ILE A 183 16.64 -2.02 5.01
C ILE A 183 16.60 -2.88 3.74
N LEU A 184 17.40 -3.96 3.68
CA LEU A 184 17.37 -4.88 2.54
C LEU A 184 16.01 -5.57 2.39
N GLU A 185 15.42 -6.07 3.48
CA GLU A 185 14.09 -6.69 3.45
C GLU A 185 13.02 -5.69 2.99
N TYR A 186 13.07 -4.44 3.49
CA TYR A 186 12.16 -3.38 3.08
C TYR A 186 12.32 -2.99 1.62
N THR A 187 13.55 -2.78 1.16
CA THR A 187 13.84 -2.37 -0.22
C THR A 187 13.49 -3.47 -1.22
N GLN A 188 13.69 -4.74 -0.86
CA GLN A 188 13.32 -5.88 -1.70
C GLN A 188 11.82 -5.92 -2.02
N LEU A 189 10.95 -5.48 -1.09
CA LEU A 189 9.52 -5.36 -1.34
C LEU A 189 9.14 -4.01 -1.98
N LEU A 190 9.76 -2.92 -1.54
CA LEU A 190 9.39 -1.56 -1.95
C LEU A 190 9.72 -1.27 -3.41
N ILE A 191 10.89 -1.71 -3.89
CA ILE A 191 11.35 -1.49 -5.27
C ILE A 191 10.38 -2.08 -6.30
N PRO A 192 10.02 -3.38 -6.26
CA PRO A 192 9.08 -3.95 -7.21
C PRO A 192 7.68 -3.34 -7.08
N LEU A 193 7.27 -2.93 -5.88
CA LEU A 193 5.96 -2.32 -5.66
C LEU A 193 5.87 -0.91 -6.25
N LEU A 194 6.93 -0.11 -6.12
CA LEU A 194 7.05 1.18 -6.79
C LEU A 194 7.13 1.02 -8.31
N SER A 195 7.84 0.00 -8.80
CA SER A 195 7.86 -0.34 -10.22
C SER A 195 6.45 -0.67 -10.73
N ALA A 196 5.70 -1.50 -10.00
CA ALA A 196 4.30 -1.80 -10.32
C ALA A 196 3.42 -0.54 -10.31
N HIS A 197 3.66 0.40 -9.39
CA HIS A 197 2.96 1.68 -9.36
C HIS A 197 3.14 2.47 -10.65
N ILE A 198 4.38 2.61 -11.10
CA ILE A 198 4.74 3.32 -12.32
C ILE A 198 4.10 2.63 -13.53
N ILE A 199 4.17 1.29 -13.57
CA ILE A 199 3.56 0.51 -14.65
C ILE A 199 2.04 0.70 -14.68
N PHE A 200 1.36 0.71 -13.53
CA PHE A 200 -0.08 0.96 -13.50
C PHE A 200 -0.43 2.38 -13.93
N ASP A 201 0.35 3.39 -13.54
CA ASP A 201 0.14 4.77 -14.01
C ASP A 201 0.28 4.86 -15.53
N ILE A 202 1.33 4.25 -16.11
CA ILE A 202 1.52 4.19 -17.57
C ILE A 202 0.39 3.42 -18.25
N LEU A 203 0.02 2.24 -17.75
CA LEU A 203 -1.04 1.41 -18.36
C LEU A 203 -2.37 2.15 -18.42
N VAL A 204 -2.75 2.84 -17.34
CA VAL A 204 -4.00 3.60 -17.32
C VAL A 204 -3.92 4.76 -18.31
N ASN A 205 -2.79 5.45 -18.42
CA ASN A 205 -2.64 6.54 -19.39
C ASN A 205 -2.73 6.03 -20.85
N VAL A 206 -2.13 4.87 -21.13
CA VAL A 206 -2.19 4.21 -22.45
C VAL A 206 -3.60 3.72 -22.78
N GLN A 207 -4.32 3.16 -21.81
CA GLN A 207 -5.69 2.64 -22.01
C GLN A 207 -6.68 3.70 -22.48
N TYR A 208 -6.42 4.98 -22.17
CA TYR A 208 -7.29 6.08 -22.53
C TYR A 208 -6.69 7.03 -23.56
N ALA A 209 -5.69 6.55 -24.31
CA ALA A 209 -5.04 7.28 -25.39
C ALA A 209 -4.57 8.69 -24.99
N GLN A 210 -4.11 8.85 -23.74
CA GLN A 210 -3.45 10.08 -23.35
C GLN A 210 -2.00 10.00 -23.82
N ASP A 211 -1.55 11.02 -24.56
CA ASP A 211 -0.18 11.08 -25.03
C ASP A 211 0.77 11.15 -23.82
N VAL A 212 1.34 10.00 -23.46
CA VAL A 212 2.51 9.96 -22.59
C VAL A 212 3.66 10.42 -23.48
N THR A 213 3.76 11.73 -23.68
CA THR A 213 4.85 12.33 -24.44
C THR A 213 6.15 12.13 -23.65
N PHE A 214 6.80 10.99 -23.84
CA PHE A 214 8.09 10.66 -23.21
C PHE A 214 9.20 11.64 -23.63
N GLU A 215 8.97 12.41 -24.69
CA GLU A 215 9.85 13.49 -25.15
C GLU A 215 9.91 14.65 -24.15
N ASN A 216 8.89 14.83 -23.33
CA ASN A 216 8.84 15.88 -22.33
C ASN A 216 9.41 15.37 -21.01
N VAL A 217 10.62 15.84 -20.66
CA VAL A 217 11.26 15.59 -19.36
C VAL A 217 10.33 15.94 -18.18
N ALA A 218 9.48 16.96 -18.35
CA ALA A 218 8.48 17.35 -17.36
C ALA A 218 7.44 16.26 -17.08
N ALA A 219 7.00 15.51 -18.10
CA ALA A 219 6.04 14.41 -17.93
C ALA A 219 6.66 13.22 -17.18
N GLN A 220 7.95 12.94 -17.43
CA GLN A 220 8.68 11.90 -16.71
C GLN A 220 8.83 12.25 -15.22
N ILE A 221 9.13 13.52 -14.91
CA ILE A 221 9.23 14.01 -13.53
C ILE A 221 7.87 13.93 -12.83
N GLU A 222 6.76 14.20 -13.51
CA GLU A 222 5.42 14.10 -12.92
C GLU A 222 5.07 12.67 -12.48
N ILE A 223 5.33 11.68 -13.34
CA ILE A 223 5.10 10.26 -13.04
C ILE A 223 5.98 9.84 -11.85
N LEU A 224 7.25 10.23 -11.86
CA LEU A 224 8.18 9.91 -10.78
C LEU A 224 7.78 10.59 -9.47
N GLN A 225 7.29 11.82 -9.51
CA GLN A 225 6.80 12.53 -8.34
C GLN A 225 5.57 11.84 -7.74
N ARG A 226 4.63 11.37 -8.57
CA ARG A 226 3.46 10.61 -8.10
C ARG A 226 3.89 9.30 -7.42
N ALA A 227 4.83 8.56 -8.03
CA ALA A 227 5.40 7.36 -7.42
C ALA A 227 6.15 7.66 -6.12
N GLY A 228 6.90 8.78 -6.08
CA GLY A 228 7.57 9.26 -4.88
C GLY A 228 6.62 9.60 -3.73
N MET A 229 5.43 10.13 -4.04
CA MET A 229 4.38 10.39 -3.04
C MET A 229 3.70 9.09 -2.56
N ALA A 230 3.69 8.04 -3.38
CA ALA A 230 3.20 6.73 -2.98
C ALA A 230 4.20 5.99 -2.07
N ALA A 231 5.51 6.19 -2.26
CA ALA A 231 6.56 5.53 -1.47
C ALA A 231 6.38 5.62 0.06
N PRO A 232 6.17 6.78 0.70
CA PRO A 232 5.97 6.85 2.16
C PRO A 232 4.67 6.17 2.60
N VAL A 233 3.63 6.16 1.76
CA VAL A 233 2.37 5.46 2.05
C VAL A 233 2.60 3.96 2.05
N LEU A 234 3.32 3.43 1.06
CA LEU A 234 3.66 2.01 0.96
C LEU A 234 4.57 1.57 2.11
N LEU A 235 5.56 2.40 2.46
CA LEU A 235 6.44 2.18 3.60
C LEU A 235 5.64 2.16 4.92
N MET A 236 4.74 3.14 5.12
CA MET A 236 3.87 3.19 6.30
C MET A 236 2.95 1.97 6.39
N LEU A 237 2.34 1.56 5.28
CA LEU A 237 1.47 0.39 5.21
C LEU A 237 2.22 -0.89 5.60
N HIS A 238 3.45 -1.03 5.11
CA HIS A 238 4.29 -2.18 5.41
C HIS A 238 4.72 -2.22 6.88
N LEU A 239 5.27 -1.12 7.42
CA LEU A 239 5.64 -1.00 8.83
C LEU A 239 4.47 -1.26 9.77
N PHE A 240 3.26 -0.84 9.39
CA PHE A 240 2.07 -1.04 10.20
C PHE A 240 1.58 -2.49 10.19
N CYS A 241 1.72 -3.20 9.07
CA CYS A 241 1.17 -4.56 8.92
C CYS A 241 2.15 -5.66 9.33
N GLU A 242 3.45 -5.38 9.34
CA GLU A 242 4.47 -6.35 9.72
C GLU A 242 4.27 -6.96 11.13
N PRO A 243 3.90 -6.20 12.18
CA PRO A 243 3.64 -6.78 13.50
C PRO A 243 2.41 -7.68 13.56
N TRP A 244 1.52 -7.60 12.56
CA TRP A 244 0.19 -8.21 12.58
C TRP A 244 0.08 -9.41 11.63
N LYS A 245 1.12 -9.70 10.84
CA LYS A 245 1.13 -10.72 9.77
C LYS A 245 0.71 -12.12 10.25
N ASP A 246 1.07 -12.49 11.47
CA ASP A 246 0.78 -13.83 12.02
C ASP A 246 -0.60 -13.95 12.65
N THR A 247 -1.31 -12.84 12.87
CA THR A 247 -2.62 -12.89 13.49
C THR A 247 -3.66 -13.47 12.53
N ARG A 248 -4.53 -14.35 13.04
CA ARG A 248 -5.65 -14.91 12.25
C ARG A 248 -6.57 -13.81 11.72
N LEU A 249 -6.73 -12.73 12.49
CA LEU A 249 -7.56 -11.59 12.12
C LEU A 249 -7.02 -10.89 10.87
N PHE A 250 -5.70 -10.69 10.80
CA PHE A 250 -5.07 -10.08 9.63
C PHE A 250 -5.30 -10.89 8.36
N ARG A 251 -5.27 -12.23 8.44
CA ARG A 251 -5.56 -13.11 7.29
C ARG A 251 -6.97 -12.96 6.74
N TRP A 252 -7.97 -12.88 7.62
CA TRP A 252 -9.35 -12.64 7.20
C TRP A 252 -9.53 -11.21 6.67
N LEU A 253 -8.93 -10.23 7.35
CA LEU A 253 -9.02 -8.83 6.97
C LEU A 253 -8.39 -8.59 5.59
N SER A 254 -7.20 -9.14 5.33
CA SER A 254 -6.53 -9.01 4.02
C SER A 254 -7.32 -9.69 2.91
N PHE A 255 -7.96 -10.83 3.18
CA PHE A 255 -8.86 -11.48 2.23
C PHE A 255 -10.05 -10.59 1.87
N PHE A 256 -10.80 -10.09 2.86
CA PHE A 256 -11.94 -9.22 2.59
C PHE A 256 -11.54 -7.88 1.97
N ALA A 257 -10.41 -7.30 2.39
CA ALA A 257 -9.85 -6.09 1.80
C ALA A 257 -9.45 -6.31 0.33
N SER A 258 -8.79 -7.44 0.02
CA SER A 258 -8.41 -7.80 -1.36
C SER A 258 -9.64 -7.96 -2.26
N VAL A 259 -10.68 -8.64 -1.79
CA VAL A 259 -11.95 -8.77 -2.54
C VAL A 259 -12.63 -7.41 -2.72
N GLY A 260 -12.69 -6.60 -1.65
CA GLY A 260 -13.29 -5.27 -1.69
C GLY A 260 -12.57 -4.33 -2.66
N ILE A 261 -11.25 -4.18 -2.51
CA ILE A 261 -10.43 -3.32 -3.37
C ILE A 261 -10.44 -3.84 -4.82
N GLY A 262 -10.35 -5.16 -5.03
CA GLY A 262 -10.38 -5.76 -6.36
C GLY A 262 -11.72 -5.55 -7.07
N SER A 263 -12.83 -5.79 -6.38
CA SER A 263 -14.17 -5.50 -6.90
C SER A 263 -14.38 -4.01 -7.18
N TYR A 264 -13.85 -3.13 -6.33
CA TYR A 264 -13.89 -1.69 -6.54
C TYR A 264 -13.06 -1.25 -7.75
N LEU A 265 -11.88 -1.83 -7.97
CA LEU A 265 -11.07 -1.59 -9.17
C LEU A 265 -11.84 -1.95 -10.45
N VAL A 266 -12.53 -3.09 -10.47
CA VAL A 266 -13.36 -3.49 -11.61
C VAL A 266 -14.54 -2.53 -11.79
N TYR A 267 -15.18 -2.10 -10.70
CA TYR A 267 -16.28 -1.14 -10.74
C TYR A 267 -15.84 0.19 -11.33
N ILE A 268 -14.75 0.80 -10.82
CA ILE A 268 -14.30 2.11 -11.32
C ILE A 268 -13.84 2.03 -12.77
N ALA A 269 -13.24 0.91 -13.20
CA ALA A 269 -12.80 0.75 -14.57
C ALA A 269 -13.97 0.70 -15.57
N ASN A 270 -15.15 0.25 -15.14
CA ASN A 270 -16.33 0.09 -16.00
C ASN A 270 -17.36 1.23 -15.88
N GLU A 271 -17.55 1.80 -14.70
CA GLU A 271 -18.65 2.74 -14.43
C GLU A 271 -18.20 4.19 -14.25
N GLU A 272 -16.94 4.45 -13.90
CA GLU A 272 -16.48 5.81 -13.60
C GLU A 272 -15.88 6.51 -14.83
N GLY A 273 -15.96 7.84 -14.79
CA GLY A 273 -15.40 8.68 -15.85
C GLY A 273 -13.87 8.59 -15.91
N TYR A 274 -13.34 8.74 -17.12
CA TYR A 274 -11.91 8.66 -17.45
C TYR A 274 -10.97 9.27 -16.40
N TYR A 275 -11.18 10.55 -16.07
CA TYR A 275 -10.29 11.30 -15.17
C TYR A 275 -10.24 10.72 -13.75
N PHE A 276 -11.34 10.11 -13.30
CA PHE A 276 -11.42 9.49 -11.99
C PHE A 276 -10.59 8.22 -11.94
N VAL A 277 -10.69 7.38 -12.97
CA VAL A 277 -9.91 6.14 -13.11
C VAL A 277 -8.43 6.44 -13.16
N MET A 278 -8.02 7.41 -13.97
CA MET A 278 -6.62 7.82 -14.14
C MET A 278 -5.93 8.21 -12.83
N LYS A 279 -6.64 8.90 -11.93
CA LYS A 279 -6.06 9.34 -10.65
C LYS A 279 -6.09 8.29 -9.55
N ARG A 280 -7.08 7.40 -9.57
CA ARG A 280 -7.32 6.49 -8.44
C ARG A 280 -6.88 5.05 -8.71
N ALA A 281 -6.97 4.58 -9.95
CA ALA A 281 -6.64 3.20 -10.28
C ALA A 281 -5.18 2.83 -9.97
N PRO A 282 -4.15 3.66 -10.27
CA PRO A 282 -2.76 3.30 -10.00
C PRO A 282 -2.47 3.03 -8.50
N PRO A 283 -2.80 3.93 -7.54
CA PRO A 283 -2.55 3.64 -6.13
C PRO A 283 -3.41 2.49 -5.60
N LEU A 284 -4.69 2.38 -6.01
CA LEU A 284 -5.56 1.26 -5.62
C LEU A 284 -5.02 -0.07 -6.12
N GLY A 285 -4.56 -0.13 -7.37
CA GLY A 285 -3.93 -1.30 -7.97
C GLY A 285 -2.69 -1.73 -7.20
N THR A 286 -1.84 -0.78 -6.79
CA THR A 286 -0.66 -1.13 -5.99
C THR A 286 -0.97 -1.64 -4.59
N ILE A 287 -1.93 -1.03 -3.89
CA ILE A 287 -2.36 -1.51 -2.58
C ILE A 287 -2.97 -2.90 -2.72
N TRP A 288 -3.73 -3.14 -3.79
CA TRP A 288 -4.30 -4.43 -4.08
C TRP A 288 -3.23 -5.51 -4.32
N VAL A 289 -2.23 -5.23 -5.17
CA VAL A 289 -1.09 -6.14 -5.40
C VAL A 289 -0.31 -6.40 -4.11
N TRP A 290 -0.10 -5.37 -3.29
CA TRP A 290 0.53 -5.52 -1.98
C TRP A 290 -0.26 -6.46 -1.06
N MET A 291 -1.59 -6.35 -1.04
CA MET A 291 -2.47 -7.29 -0.30
C MET A 291 -2.35 -8.73 -0.83
N PHE A 292 -2.10 -8.91 -2.12
CA PHE A 292 -1.85 -10.23 -2.71
C PHE A 292 -0.53 -10.84 -2.25
N ILE A 293 0.53 -10.03 -2.18
CA ILE A 293 1.87 -10.49 -1.79
C ILE A 293 1.90 -10.92 -0.32
N ILE A 294 1.22 -10.18 0.56
CA ILE A 294 1.22 -10.48 2.00
C ILE A 294 0.30 -11.66 2.37
N MET A 295 -0.58 -12.09 1.47
CA MET A 295 -1.55 -13.14 1.69
C MET A 295 -1.04 -14.49 1.16
N HIS A 296 -1.40 -15.58 1.83
CA HIS A 296 -1.06 -16.92 1.37
C HIS A 296 -1.74 -17.23 0.01
N TRP A 297 -0.99 -17.83 -0.91
CA TRP A 297 -1.36 -18.02 -2.32
C TRP A 297 -2.77 -18.61 -2.54
N ALA A 298 -3.18 -19.56 -1.68
CA ALA A 298 -4.50 -20.18 -1.77
C ALA A 298 -5.64 -19.16 -1.58
N TYR A 299 -5.52 -18.24 -0.62
CA TYR A 299 -6.54 -17.21 -0.38
C TYR A 299 -6.55 -16.16 -1.49
N ALA A 300 -5.38 -15.84 -2.04
CA ALA A 300 -5.25 -14.99 -3.22
C ALA A 300 -5.96 -15.58 -4.45
N ALA A 301 -5.78 -16.88 -4.70
CA ALA A 301 -6.50 -17.54 -5.79
C ALA A 301 -8.03 -17.51 -5.58
N VAL A 302 -8.48 -17.78 -4.35
CA VAL A 302 -9.91 -17.72 -4.02
C VAL A 302 -10.47 -16.29 -4.16
N SER A 303 -9.74 -15.25 -3.74
CA SER A 303 -10.23 -13.87 -3.87
C SER A 303 -10.37 -13.46 -5.34
N LEU A 304 -9.46 -13.87 -6.22
CA LEU A 304 -9.59 -13.66 -7.68
C LEU A 304 -10.84 -14.32 -8.26
N VAL A 305 -11.10 -15.58 -7.89
CA VAL A 305 -12.29 -16.30 -8.36
C VAL A 305 -13.57 -15.60 -7.90
N VAL A 306 -13.60 -15.11 -6.65
CA VAL A 306 -14.74 -14.36 -6.10
C VAL A 306 -14.95 -13.05 -6.86
N ILE A 307 -13.88 -12.28 -7.12
CA ILE A 307 -13.96 -11.02 -7.88
C ILE A 307 -14.46 -11.29 -9.30
N PHE A 308 -13.92 -12.30 -9.97
CA PHE A 308 -14.32 -12.67 -11.33
C PHE A 308 -15.79 -13.09 -11.39
N PHE A 309 -16.24 -13.93 -10.46
CA PHE A 309 -17.64 -14.34 -10.39
C PHE A 309 -18.57 -13.16 -10.12
N TRP A 310 -18.19 -12.27 -9.21
CA TRP A 310 -18.94 -11.05 -8.93
C TRP A 310 -19.04 -10.13 -10.15
N ALA A 311 -17.94 -9.91 -10.86
CA ALA A 311 -17.92 -9.09 -12.05
C ALA A 311 -18.78 -9.67 -13.19
N LYS A 312 -18.78 -11.01 -13.34
CA LYS A 312 -19.67 -11.70 -14.28
C LYS A 312 -21.14 -11.55 -13.90
N LEU A 313 -21.49 -11.63 -12.62
CA LEU A 313 -22.86 -11.39 -12.14
C LEU A 313 -23.34 -9.96 -12.41
N LYS A 314 -22.43 -8.98 -12.36
CA LYS A 314 -22.68 -7.59 -12.72
C LYS A 314 -22.85 -7.35 -14.23
N GLY A 315 -22.54 -8.35 -15.06
CA GLY A 315 -22.65 -8.25 -16.51
C GLY A 315 -21.49 -7.49 -17.16
N TYR A 316 -20.37 -7.30 -16.46
CA TYR A 316 -19.18 -6.75 -17.09
C TYR A 316 -18.62 -7.76 -18.08
N SER A 317 -18.50 -7.34 -19.35
CA SER A 317 -17.86 -8.12 -20.39
C SER A 317 -16.36 -7.94 -20.28
N PHE A 318 -15.64 -9.02 -20.02
CA PHE A 318 -14.19 -9.08 -20.10
C PHE A 318 -13.74 -9.40 -21.53
#